data_AF-A0A2P6QUG0-F1
#
_entry.id   AF-A0A2P6QUG0-F1
#
_cell.length_a   1.000
_cell.length_b   1.000
_cell.length_c   1.000
_cell.angle_alpha   90.00
_cell.angle_beta   90.00
_cell.angle_gamma   90.00
#
_symmetry.space_group_name_H-M   'P 1'
#
loop_
_entity.id
_entity.type
_entity.pdbx_description
1 polymer ?
#
loop_
_entity_poly.entity_id
_entity_poly.type
_entity_poly.pdbx_seq_one_letter_code
_entity_poly.pdbx_strand_id
1 'polypeptide(L)' 'MGNAFFLQGGDCAKNVKELSANNIRDKFRVMLEMGVVLMFGGHMNIVKVGRMAGWVRRAW' A
#
# COMPACT_ATOMS: atom_id res chain seq x y z
N MET A 1 -22.62 6.34 7.25
CA MET A 1 -21.15 6.43 7.32
C MET A 1 -20.64 5.31 8.21
N GLY A 2 -19.53 4.63 7.87
CA GLY A 2 -18.92 3.59 8.73
C GLY A 2 -18.82 2.16 8.19
N ASN A 3 -19.22 1.88 6.94
CA ASN A 3 -19.28 0.51 6.41
C ASN A 3 -17.96 -0.05 5.86
N ALA A 4 -16.90 0.76 5.81
CA ALA A 4 -15.61 0.35 5.29
C ALA A 4 -14.45 1.06 5.97
N PHE A 5 -13.35 0.33 6.18
CA PHE A 5 -12.11 0.85 6.70
C PHE A 5 -11.20 1.28 5.55
N PHE A 6 -10.62 2.47 5.64
CA PHE A 6 -9.73 3.00 4.61
C PHE A 6 -8.27 2.74 4.97
N LEU A 7 -7.62 1.84 4.22
CA LEU A 7 -6.22 1.48 4.42
C LEU A 7 -5.38 2.13 3.30
N GLN A 8 -4.74 3.25 3.63
CA GLN A 8 -3.76 3.89 2.75
C GLN A 8 -2.35 3.49 3.18
N GLY A 9 -1.55 2.95 2.26
CA GLY A 9 -0.16 2.56 2.52
C GLY A 9 0.71 2.77 1.29
N GLY A 10 1.99 3.04 1.50
CA GLY A 10 2.97 3.22 0.42
C GLY A 10 4.19 4.01 0.87
N ASP A 11 5.15 4.19 -0.03
CA ASP A 11 6.38 4.91 0.26
C ASP A 11 6.18 6.42 0.32
N CYS A 12 6.96 7.09 1.17
CA CYS A 12 6.98 8.55 1.31
C CYS A 12 7.47 9.26 0.01
N ALA A 13 8.54 8.76 -0.60
CA ALA A 13 9.00 9.19 -1.92
C ALA A 13 9.83 8.07 -2.54
N LYS A 14 9.46 7.59 -3.73
CA LYS A 14 10.25 6.56 -4.40
C LYS A 14 11.49 7.16 -5.03
N ASN A 15 12.65 6.57 -4.73
CA ASN A 15 13.88 6.85 -5.44
C ASN A 15 13.94 5.96 -6.69
N VAL A 16 14.49 6.46 -7.80
CA VAL A 16 14.52 5.72 -9.08
C VAL A 16 15.29 4.39 -8.94
N LYS A 17 16.26 4.32 -8.02
CA LYS A 17 17.03 3.11 -7.69
C LYS A 17 16.23 2.01 -6.97
N GLU A 18 15.12 2.35 -6.32
CA GLU A 18 14.29 1.40 -5.54
C GLU A 18 13.09 0.85 -6.33
N LEU A 19 12.94 1.26 -7.59
CA LEU A 19 11.92 0.77 -8.50
C LEU A 19 12.33 -0.59 -9.09
N SER A 20 12.44 -1.59 -8.23
CA SER A 20 12.63 -2.99 -8.64
C SER A 20 11.31 -3.75 -8.52
N ALA A 21 11.07 -4.69 -9.45
CA ALA A 21 9.87 -5.54 -9.46
C ALA A 21 9.68 -6.29 -8.13
N ASN A 22 10.77 -6.69 -7.48
CA ASN A 22 10.74 -7.35 -6.17
C ASN A 22 10.21 -6.39 -5.10
N ASN A 23 10.72 -5.15 -5.06
CA ASN A 23 10.33 -4.17 -4.05
C ASN A 23 8.85 -3.76 -4.19
N ILE A 24 8.31 -3.75 -5.41
CA ILE A 24 6.88 -3.52 -5.67
C ILE A 24 6.07 -4.71 -5.16
N ARG A 25 6.48 -5.95 -5.50
CA ARG A 25 5.81 -7.18 -5.06
C ARG A 25 5.77 -7.28 -3.53
N ASP A 26 6.87 -6.98 -2.85
CA ASP A 26 6.96 -7.05 -1.40
C ASP A 26 6.03 -6.02 -0.74
N LYS A 27 5.91 -4.82 -1.32
CA LYS A 27 4.97 -3.79 -0.84
C LYS A 27 3.50 -4.17 -1.06
N PHE A 28 3.18 -4.79 -2.19
CA PHE A 28 1.84 -5.35 -2.42
C PHE A 28 1.53 -6.48 -1.43
N ARG A 29 2.50 -7.35 -1.13
CA ARG A 29 2.33 -8.46 -0.19
C ARG A 29 1.97 -7.95 1.21
N VAL A 30 2.77 -7.01 1.75
CA VAL A 30 2.51 -6.45 3.09
C VAL A 30 1.15 -5.75 3.16
N MET A 31 0.75 -5.05 2.10
CA MET A 31 -0.56 -4.39 2.04
C MET A 31 -1.73 -5.39 2.06
N LEU A 32 -1.56 -6.56 1.41
CA LEU A 32 -2.55 -7.62 1.44
C LEU A 32 -2.59 -8.30 2.81
N GLU A 33 -1.45 -8.56 3.44
CA GLU A 33 -1.35 -9.16 4.78
C GLU A 33 -2.03 -8.26 5.84
N MET A 34 -1.74 -6.96 5.86
CA MET A 34 -2.44 -6.01 6.75
C MET A 34 -3.94 -5.92 6.45
N GLY A 35 -4.33 -6.00 5.18
CA GLY A 35 -5.73 -6.04 4.80
C GLY A 35 -6.48 -7.25 5.34
N VAL A 36 -5.87 -8.44 5.33
CA VAL A 36 -6.49 -9.66 5.87
C VAL A 36 -6.62 -9.57 7.39
N VAL A 37 -5.59 -9.10 8.10
CA VAL A 37 -5.62 -8.93 9.56
C VAL A 37 -6.71 -7.95 9.98
N LEU A 38 -6.80 -6.81 9.31
CA LEU A 38 -7.83 -5.80 9.61
C LEU A 38 -9.24 -6.25 9.19
N MET A 39 -9.39 -7.02 8.11
CA MET A 39 -10.70 -7.59 7.72
C MET A 39 -11.18 -8.62 8.76
N PHE A 40 -10.27 -9.46 9.27
CA PHE A 40 -10.61 -10.44 10.30
C PHE A 40 -10.93 -9.79 11.64
N GLY A 41 -10.12 -8.83 12.10
CA GLY A 41 -10.35 -8.15 13.39
C GLY A 41 -11.47 -7.11 13.36
N GLY A 42 -11.74 -6.51 12.20
CA GLY A 42 -12.72 -5.43 12.04
C GLY A 42 -14.08 -5.87 11.49
N HIS A 43 -14.24 -7.08 10.95
CA HIS A 43 -15.48 -7.59 10.34
C HIS A 43 -16.14 -6.61 9.33
N MET A 44 -15.34 -5.77 8.68
CA MET A 44 -15.80 -4.74 7.74
C MET A 44 -14.91 -4.70 6.49
N ASN A 45 -15.49 -4.24 5.38
CA ASN A 45 -14.77 -4.15 4.12
C ASN A 45 -13.62 -3.14 4.20
N ILE A 46 -12.46 -3.49 3.62
CA ILE A 46 -11.29 -2.61 3.62
C ILE A 46 -10.95 -2.13 2.23
N VAL A 47 -11.01 -0.82 2.04
CA VAL A 47 -10.57 -0.15 0.81
C VAL A 47 -9.06 0.06 0.91
N LYS A 48 -8.30 -0.66 0.08
CA LYS A 48 -6.83 -0.63 0.07
C LYS A 48 -6.35 0.34 -1.02
N VAL A 49 -5.67 1.42 -0.65
CA VAL A 49 -5.12 2.41 -1.59
C VAL A 49 -3.60 2.47 -1.44
N GLY A 50 -2.91 2.07 -2.51
CA GLY A 50 -1.46 2.02 -2.55
C GLY A 50 -0.82 3.24 -3.19
N ARG A 51 0.07 3.96 -2.48
CA ARG A 51 1.00 4.92 -3.09
C ARG A 51 2.22 4.17 -3.64
N MET A 52 2.03 3.44 -4.73
CA MET A 52 3.04 2.56 -5.32
C MET A 52 3.46 2.95 -6.74
N ALA A 53 2.58 3.60 -7.49
CA ALA A 53 2.83 4.08 -8.85
C ALA A 53 2.84 5.61 -8.89
N GLY A 54 3.88 6.21 -9.45
CA GLY A 54 3.91 7.63 -9.85
C GLY A 54 4.65 8.61 -8.92
N TRP A 55 4.86 8.30 -7.63
CA TRP A 55 5.57 9.23 -6.73
C TRP A 55 7.09 9.05 -6.78
N VAL A 56 7.67 9.40 -7.92
CA VAL A 56 9.12 9.47 -8.09
C VAL A 56 9.61 10.81 -7.57
N ARG A 57 10.58 10.80 -6.65
CA ARG A 57 11.35 12.01 -6.36
C ARG A 57 12.08 12.36 -7.66
N ARG A 58 11.74 13.49 -8.28
CA ARG A 58 12.45 14.02 -9.45
C ARG A 58 13.91 14.22 -9.03
N ALA A 59 14.77 13.26 -9.36
CA ALA A 59 16.21 13.39 -9.27
C ALA A 59 16.66 14.10 -10.55
N TRP A 60 16.61 15.43 -10.51
CA TRP A 60 17.58 16.25 -11.21
C TRP A 60 18.63 16.66 -10.18
#